data_AF-A0A517MIR0-F1
#
_entry.id   AF-A0A517MIR0-F1
#
_cell.length_a   1.000
_cell.length_b   1.000
_cell.length_c   1.000
_cell.angle_alpha   90.00
_cell.angle_beta   90.00
_cell.angle_gamma   90.00
#
_symmetry.space_group_name_H-M   'P 1'
#
loop_
_entity.id
_entity.type
_entity.pdbx_description
1 polymer ?
#
loop_
_entity_poly.entity_id
_entity_poly.type
_entity_poly.pdbx_seq_one_letter_code
_entity_poly.pdbx_strand_id
1 'polypeptide(L)' 'MPEHLKEKTLLTESQVEKSFRRLMNSPEHNEQLFDKAEELLDELRCESPLRHRLSVELDELRAISMPKS' A
#
# COMPACT_ATOMS: atom_id res chain seq x y z
N MET A 1 1.32 31.34 -10.27
CA MET A 1 2.25 30.51 -9.47
C MET A 1 1.43 29.37 -8.89
N PRO A 2 1.73 28.09 -9.18
CA PRO A 2 0.87 26.99 -8.77
C PRO A 2 0.99 26.77 -7.26
N GLU A 3 -0.15 26.90 -6.58
CA GLU A 3 -0.32 26.58 -5.16
C GLU A 3 -0.19 25.07 -4.97
N HIS A 4 1.02 24.61 -4.63
CA HIS A 4 1.21 23.30 -4.01
C HIS A 4 0.61 23.35 -2.61
N LEU A 5 -0.71 23.15 -2.53
CA LEU A 5 -1.43 22.84 -1.32
C LEU A 5 -0.83 21.57 -0.72
N LYS A 6 0.08 21.78 0.23
CA LYS A 6 0.38 20.88 1.34
C LYS A 6 -0.89 20.73 2.17
N GLU A 7 -1.85 20.00 1.63
CA GLU A 7 -2.98 19.53 2.40
C GLU A 7 -2.52 18.26 3.10
N LYS A 8 -2.61 18.23 4.43
CA LYS A 8 -2.51 17.00 5.22
C LYS A 8 -3.70 16.13 4.81
N THR A 9 -3.58 15.46 3.67
CA THR A 9 -4.66 14.69 3.08
C THR A 9 -4.78 13.39 3.85
N LEU A 10 -5.95 13.17 4.46
CA LEU A 10 -6.49 11.82 4.60
C LEU A 10 -6.31 11.16 3.23
N LEU A 11 -5.40 10.20 3.12
CA LEU A 11 -5.05 9.59 1.84
C LEU A 11 -6.33 9.02 1.24
N THR A 12 -6.70 9.50 0.05
CA THR A 12 -7.85 8.93 -0.66
C THR A 12 -7.50 7.52 -1.13
N GLU A 13 -8.51 6.69 -1.38
CA GLU A 13 -8.31 5.32 -1.91
C GLU A 13 -7.36 5.30 -3.12
N SER A 14 -7.48 6.26 -4.04
CA SER A 14 -6.56 6.37 -5.18
C SER A 14 -5.12 6.75 -4.82
N GLN A 15 -4.89 7.51 -3.73
CA GLN A 15 -3.53 7.84 -3.27
C GLN A 15 -2.86 6.64 -2.60
N VAL A 16 -3.62 5.91 -1.78
CA VAL A 16 -3.15 4.67 -1.16
C VAL A 16 -2.83 3.63 -2.23
N GLU A 17 -3.72 3.43 -3.22
CA GLU A 17 -3.45 2.51 -4.33
C GLU A 17 -2.16 2.87 -5.07
N LYS A 18 -1.94 4.15 -5.40
CA LYS A 18 -0.72 4.60 -6.10
C LYS A 18 0.54 4.35 -5.28
N SER A 19 0.50 4.66 -3.99
CA SER A 19 1.63 4.45 -3.09
C SER A 19 1.92 2.96 -2.88
N PHE A 20 0.88 2.14 -2.69
CA PHE A 20 0.97 0.69 -2.63
C PHE A 20 1.60 0.11 -3.89
N ARG A 21 1.09 0.48 -5.07
CA ARG A 21 1.63 0.00 -6.34
C ARG A 21 3.09 0.40 -6.53
N ARG A 22 3.47 1.60 -6.10
CA ARG A 22 4.88 2.04 -6.14
C ARG A 22 5.76 1.21 -5.21
N LEU A 23 5.29 0.89 -3.99
CA LEU A 23 6.03 0.04 -3.03
C LEU A 23 6.19 -1.38 -3.57
N MET A 24 5.12 -1.97 -4.11
CA MET A 24 5.12 -3.34 -4.62
C MET A 24 5.75 -3.49 -6.01
N ASN A 25 5.94 -2.40 -6.75
CA ASN A 25 6.69 -2.43 -8.02
C ASN A 25 8.21 -2.38 -7.81
N SER A 26 8.68 -2.18 -6.58
CA SER A 26 10.10 -2.30 -6.27
C SER A 26 10.60 -3.73 -6.53
N PRO A 27 11.80 -3.89 -7.10
CA PRO A 27 12.39 -5.20 -7.39
C PRO A 27 12.79 -5.99 -6.13
N GLU A 28 12.80 -5.32 -4.97
CA GLU A 28 13.17 -5.90 -3.69
C GLU A 28 11.90 -6.11 -2.86
N HIS A 29 11.26 -7.27 -2.94
CA HIS A 29 10.12 -7.60 -2.07
C HIS A 29 10.60 -8.01 -0.68
N ASN A 30 11.04 -7.02 0.10
CA ASN A 30 11.51 -7.22 1.47
C ASN A 30 10.39 -7.02 2.49
N GLU A 31 10.53 -7.64 3.66
CA GLU A 31 9.56 -7.54 4.77
C GLU A 31 9.22 -6.09 5.13
N GLN A 32 10.19 -5.18 5.09
CA GLN A 32 9.99 -3.75 5.34
C GLN A 32 9.03 -3.06 4.35
N LEU A 33 8.98 -3.51 3.09
CA LEU A 33 8.06 -2.96 2.10
C LEU A 33 6.64 -3.48 2.30
N PHE A 34 6.51 -4.73 2.76
CA PHE A 34 5.22 -5.29 3.16
C PHE A 34 4.66 -4.58 4.39
N ASP A 35 5.50 -4.35 5.41
CA ASP A 35 5.12 -3.63 6.64
C ASP A 35 4.60 -2.22 6.32
N LYS A 36 5.34 -1.46 5.51
CA LYS A 36 4.92 -0.12 5.05
C LYS A 36 3.63 -0.13 4.26
N ALA A 37 3.44 -1.13 3.41
CA ALA A 37 2.23 -1.24 2.62
C ALA A 37 1.03 -1.60 3.50
N GLU A 38 1.22 -2.39 4.57
CA GLU A 38 0.19 -2.68 5.58
C GLU A 38 -0.18 -1.43 6.39
N GLU A 39 0.80 -0.64 6.87
CA GLU A 39 0.55 0.66 7.53
C GLU A 39 -0.25 1.61 6.63
N LEU A 40 0.07 1.64 5.33
CA LEU A 40 -0.62 2.47 4.35
C LEU A 40 -2.09 2.06 4.16
N LEU A 41 -2.41 0.78 4.35
CA LEU A 41 -3.78 0.26 4.31
C LEU A 41 -4.54 0.50 5.61
N ASP A 42 -3.85 0.63 6.74
CA ASP A 42 -4.47 0.98 8.02
C ASP A 42 -4.96 2.44 8.04
N GLU A 43 -4.31 3.31 7.27
CA GLU A 43 -4.78 4.68 7.03
C GLU A 43 -6.08 4.75 6.20
N LEU A 44 -6.47 3.67 5.51
CA LEU A 44 -7.77 3.58 4.83
C LEU A 44 -8.87 3.24 5.83
N ARG A 45 -10.08 3.75 5.57
CA ARG A 45 -11.26 3.37 6.35
C ARG A 45 -11.49 1.86 6.27
N CYS A 46 -11.83 1.23 7.40
CA CYS A 46 -12.11 -0.21 7.47
C CYS A 46 -13.22 -0.67 6.51
N GLU A 47 -14.15 0.22 6.15
CA GLU A 47 -15.25 -0.03 5.22
C GLU A 47 -14.88 0.16 3.74
N SER A 48 -13.66 0.62 3.44
CA SER A 48 -13.20 0.81 2.06
C SER A 48 -12.95 -0.54 1.38
N PRO A 49 -13.63 -0.86 0.27
CA PRO A 49 -13.40 -2.10 -0.47
C PRO A 49 -11.97 -2.20 -1.02
N LEU A 50 -11.33 -1.05 -1.27
CA LEU A 50 -9.95 -0.98 -1.73
C LEU A 50 -8.96 -1.51 -0.69
N ARG A 51 -9.19 -1.24 0.61
CA ARG A 51 -8.35 -1.73 1.71
C ARG A 51 -8.29 -3.25 1.69
N HIS A 52 -9.46 -3.90 1.56
CA HIS A 52 -9.53 -5.36 1.49
C HIS A 52 -8.83 -5.91 0.26
N ARG A 53 -9.07 -5.31 -0.92
CA ARG A 53 -8.41 -5.76 -2.17
C ARG A 53 -6.89 -5.70 -2.08
N LEU A 54 -6.34 -4.57 -1.62
CA LEU A 54 -4.90 -4.39 -1.51
C LEU A 54 -4.29 -5.25 -0.40
N SER A 55 -5.01 -5.49 0.70
CA SER A 55 -4.57 -6.39 1.78
C SER A 55 -4.44 -7.84 1.28
N VAL A 56 -5.37 -8.31 0.45
CA VAL A 56 -5.26 -9.64 -0.19
C VAL A 56 -4.08 -9.68 -1.17
N GLU A 57 -3.93 -8.66 -2.04
CA GLU A 57 -2.76 -8.59 -2.95
C GLU A 57 -1.43 -8.60 -2.18
N LEU A 58 -1.36 -7.90 -1.05
CA LEU A 58 -0.17 -7.87 -0.19
C LEU A 58 0.17 -9.26 0.36
N ASP A 59 -0.81 -9.98 0.88
CA ASP A 59 -0.63 -11.34 1.42
C ASP A 59 -0.15 -12.32 0.34
N GLU A 60 -0.74 -12.26 -0.86
CA GLU A 60 -0.32 -13.05 -2.01
C GLU A 60 1.14 -12.76 -2.39
N LEU A 61 1.51 -11.48 -2.49
CA LEU A 61 2.89 -11.07 -2.78
C LEU A 61 3.87 -11.54 -1.70
N ARG A 62 3.48 -11.47 -0.42
CA ARG A 62 4.30 -11.95 0.71
C ARG A 62 4.49 -13.47 0.64
N ALA A 63 3.43 -14.21 0.30
CA ALA A 63 3.48 -15.65 0.14
C ALA A 63 4.34 -16.09 -1.06
N ILE A 64 4.38 -15.31 -2.14
CA ILE A 64 5.26 -15.55 -3.29
C ILE A 64 6.72 -15.18 -2.97
N SER A 65 6.92 -14.11 -2.20
CA SER A 65 8.25 -13.62 -1.85
C SER A 65 8.93 -14.44 -0.74
N MET A 66 8.17 -15.12 0.10
CA MET A 66 8.71 -16.09 1.05
C MET A 66 8.97 -17.42 0.32
N PRO A 67 10.24 -17.83 0.14
CA PRO A 67 10.53 -19.15 -0.41
C PRO A 67 10.00 -20.20 0.57
N LYS A 68 9.04 -21.03 0.14
CA LYS A 68 8.69 -22.27 0.86
C LYS A 68 9.97 -23.09 1.02
N SER A 69 10.54 -23.09 2.23
CA SER A 69 11.60 -24.02 2.62
C SER A 69 11.02 -25.39 2.92
#